data_AF-A0A090WLS5-F1
#
_entry.id   AF-A0A090WLS5-F1
#
_cell.length_a   1.000
_cell.length_b   1.000
_cell.length_c   1.000
_cell.angle_alpha   90.00
_cell.angle_beta   90.00
_cell.angle_gamma   90.00
#
_symmetry.space_group_name_H-M   'P 1'
#
loop_
_entity.id
_entity.type
_entity.pdbx_description
1 polymer ?
#
loop_
_entity_poly.entity_id
_entity_poly.type
_entity_poly.pdbx_seq_one_letter_code
_entity_poly.pdbx_strand_id
1 'polypeptide(L)' 'MTASEFYSLIKQQFPFNPTIKQNIVLQQLSEFIFKSDKNALYLLKGYAGTGKTTIVGGLL' A
#
# COMPACT_ATOMS: atom_id res chain seq x y z
N MET A 1 -11.88 2.82 11.53
CA MET A 1 -10.91 2.18 10.62
C MET A 1 -9.51 2.57 11.07
N THR A 2 -8.69 1.60 11.44
CA THR A 2 -7.27 1.75 11.78
C THR A 2 -6.39 1.38 10.58
N ALA A 3 -5.11 1.75 10.60
CA ALA A 3 -4.16 1.35 9.55
C ALA A 3 -4.07 -0.18 9.39
N SER A 4 -4.17 -0.95 10.48
CA SER A 4 -4.12 -2.42 10.45
C SER A 4 -5.37 -3.04 9.80
N GLU A 5 -6.55 -2.51 10.14
CA GLU A 5 -7.81 -2.90 9.50
C GLU A 5 -7.78 -2.58 8.00
N PHE A 6 -7.28 -1.39 7.64
CA PHE A 6 -7.16 -1.00 6.24
C PHE A 6 -6.15 -1.88 5.49
N TYR A 7 -4.97 -2.16 6.05
CA TYR A 7 -4.02 -3.12 5.46
C TYR A 7 -4.66 -4.47 5.15
N SER A 8 -5.46 -4.99 6.08
CA SER A 8 -6.16 -6.27 5.91
C SER A 8 -7.17 -6.20 4.76
N LEU A 9 -7.89 -5.10 4.64
CA LEU A 9 -8.84 -4.85 3.54
C LEU A 9 -8.16 -4.79 2.17
N ILE A 10 -7.13 -3.94 2.01
CA ILE A 10 -6.46 -3.78 0.71
C ILE A 10 -5.79 -5.10 0.29
N LYS A 11 -5.22 -5.82 1.25
CA LYS A 11 -4.57 -7.11 1.00
C LYS A 11 -5.56 -8.16 0.50
N GLN A 12 -6.80 -8.17 1.01
CA GLN A 12 -7.86 -9.07 0.54
C GLN A 12 -8.33 -8.72 -0.88
N GLN A 13 -8.35 -7.44 -1.23
CA GLN A 13 -8.72 -6.97 -2.56
C GLN A 13 -7.58 -7.07 -3.58
N PHE A 14 -6.36 -7.38 -3.13
CA PHE A 14 -5.21 -7.49 -4.00
C PHE A 14 -5.40 -8.67 -4.97
N PRO A 15 -5.24 -8.47 -6.29
CA PRO A 15 -5.60 -9.49 -7.29
C PRO A 15 -4.72 -10.75 -7.22
N PHE A 16 -3.63 -10.72 -6.47
CA PHE A 16 -2.67 -11.82 -6.32
C PHE A 16 -2.13 -11.83 -4.88
N ASN A 17 -1.52 -12.94 -4.46
CA ASN A 17 -0.80 -12.96 -3.18
C ASN A 17 0.40 -12.01 -3.24
N PRO A 18 0.48 -10.96 -2.39
CA PRO A 18 1.57 -10.00 -2.48
C PRO A 18 2.90 -10.66 -2.10
N THR A 19 3.97 -10.31 -2.84
CA THR A 19 5.34 -10.63 -2.43
C THR A 19 5.67 -9.99 -1.08
N ILE A 20 6.76 -10.43 -0.44
CA ILE A 20 7.23 -9.84 0.83
C ILE A 20 7.40 -8.31 0.70
N LYS A 21 8.03 -7.83 -0.39
CA LYS A 21 8.22 -6.39 -0.62
C LYS A 21 6.90 -5.66 -0.82
N GLN A 22 5.94 -6.25 -1.54
CA GLN A 22 4.62 -5.65 -1.72
C GLN A 22 3.83 -5.61 -0.41
N ASN A 23 3.90 -6.65 0.43
CA ASN A 23 3.29 -6.62 1.76
C ASN A 23 3.85 -5.48 2.63
N ILE A 24 5.16 -5.28 2.63
CA ILE A 24 5.81 -4.16 3.35
C ILE A 24 5.27 -2.82 2.84
N VAL A 25 5.19 -2.66 1.52
CA VAL A 25 4.66 -1.43 0.90
C VAL A 25 3.18 -1.21 1.27
N LEU A 26 2.35 -2.26 1.25
CA LEU A 26 0.94 -2.16 1.65
C LEU A 26 0.79 -1.75 3.12
N GLN A 27 1.60 -2.31 4.02
CA GLN A 27 1.61 -1.90 5.43
C GLN A 27 2.02 -0.43 5.59
N GLN A 28 3.11 -0.01 4.95
CA GLN A 28 3.58 1.38 4.99
C GLN A 28 2.58 2.36 4.38
N LEU A 29 1.91 1.99 3.29
CA LEU A 29 0.86 2.80 2.67
C LEU A 29 -0.34 2.94 3.60
N SER A 30 -0.75 1.84 4.26
CA SER A 30 -1.79 1.90 5.27
C SER A 30 -1.42 2.88 6.39
N GLU A 31 -0.22 2.79 6.95
CA GLU A 31 0.22 3.76 7.96
C GLU A 31 0.26 5.20 7.43
N PHE A 32 0.74 5.39 6.20
CA PHE A 32 0.85 6.70 5.56
C PHE A 32 -0.52 7.37 5.38
N ILE A 33 -1.55 6.63 4.94
CA ILE A 33 -2.89 7.17 4.69
C ILE A 33 -3.55 7.72 5.96
N PHE A 34 -3.27 7.12 7.12
CA PHE A 34 -3.81 7.57 8.40
C PHE A 34 -2.91 8.57 9.13
N LYS A 35 -1.80 9.00 8.52
CA LYS A 35 -0.89 9.97 9.12
C LYS A 35 -1.56 11.36 9.15
N SER A 36 -1.46 12.05 10.28
CA SER A 36 -2.05 13.40 10.47
C SER A 36 -1.20 14.54 9.87
N ASP A 37 0.02 14.24 9.45
CA ASP A 37 0.96 15.19 8.88
C ASP A 37 0.56 15.54 7.43
N LYS A 38 0.08 16.78 7.25
CA LYS A 38 -0.38 17.29 5.94
C LYS A 38 0.73 17.49 4.92
N ASN A 39 2.00 17.50 5.34
CA ASN A 39 3.16 17.68 4.48
C ASN A 39 3.88 16.36 4.16
N ALA A 40 3.30 15.23 4.56
CA ALA A 40 3.91 13.93 4.33
C ALA A 40 3.86 13.53 2.84
N LEU A 41 4.96 12.98 2.33
CA LEU A 41 5.07 12.44 0.97
C LEU A 41 5.52 10.98 1.04
N TYR A 42 4.79 10.10 0.37
CA TYR A 42 5.19 8.71 0.18
C TYR A 42 5.74 8.51 -1.24
N LEU A 43 6.96 7.98 -1.36
CA LEU A 43 7.61 7.74 -2.65
C LEU A 43 7.77 6.24 -2.91
N LEU A 44 6.90 5.70 -3.75
CA LEU A 44 6.96 4.30 -4.19
C LEU A 44 7.96 4.14 -5.34
N LYS A 45 9.11 3.49 -5.07
CA LYS A 45 10.12 3.17 -6.08
C LYS A 45 10.05 1.70 -6.50
N GLY A 46 10.33 1.43 -7.76
CA GLY A 46 10.43 0.06 -8.30
C GLY A 46 10.65 0.05 -9.80
N TYR A 47 11.25 -1.02 -10.31
CA TYR A 47 11.49 -1.22 -11.74
C TYR A 47 10.20 -1.40 -12.54
N ALA A 48 10.28 -1.33 -13.86
CA ALA A 48 9.17 -1.69 -14.73
C ALA A 48 8.68 -3.12 -14.40
N GLY A 49 7.36 -3.34 -14.40
CA GLY A 49 6.77 -4.66 -14.11
C GLY A 49 6.68 -5.06 -12.63
N THR A 50 7.14 -4.25 -11.66
CA THR A 50 7.09 -4.63 -10.23
C THR A 50 5.75 -4.37 -9.53
N GLY A 51 4.65 -4.20 -10.27
CA GLY A 51 3.31 -4.06 -9.71
C GLY A 51 3.00 -2.71 -9.03
N LYS A 52 3.79 -1.65 -9.29
CA LYS A 52 3.55 -0.31 -8.70
C LYS A 52 2.12 0.21 -8.95
N THR A 53 1.65 0.11 -10.19
CA THR A 53 0.29 0.54 -10.57
C THR A 53 -0.77 -0.31 -9.88
N THR A 54 -0.54 -1.61 -9.73
CA THR A 54 -1.44 -2.51 -9.00
C THR A 54 -1.56 -2.12 -7.53
N ILE A 55 -0.44 -1.75 -6.89
CA ILE A 55 -0.42 -1.27 -5.50
C ILE A 55 -1.26 0.00 -5.35
N VAL A 56 -1.05 0.99 -6.21
CA VAL A 56 -1.81 2.25 -6.14
C VAL A 56 -3.28 2.04 -6.50
N GLY A 57 -3.57 1.18 -7.48
CA GLY A 57 -4.94 0.85 -7.90
C GLY A 57 -5.74 0.14 -6.81
N GLY A 58 -5.11 -0.61 -5.91
CA GLY A 58 -5.79 -1.20 -4.75
C GLY A 58 -6.26 -0.16 -3.72
N LEU A 59 -5.79 1.09 -3.81
CA LEU A 59 -6.23 2.17 -2.92
C LEU A 59 -7.49 2.91 -3.41
N LEU A 60 -7.92 2.67 -4.65
CA LEU A 60 -9.09 3.29 -5.29
C LEU A 60 -10.31 2.38 -5.17
#